data_AF-A0A657AMG9-F1
#
_entry.id   AF-A0A657AMG9-F1
#
_cell.length_a   1.000
_cell.length_b   1.000
_cell.length_c   1.000
_cell.angle_alpha   90.00
_cell.angle_beta   90.00
_cell.angle_gamma   90.00
#
_symmetry.space_group_name_H-M   'P 1'
#
loop_
_entity.id
_entity.type
_entity.pdbx_description
1 polymer ?
#
loop_
_entity_poly.entity_id
_entity_poly.type
_entity_poly.pdbx_seq_one_letter_code
_entity_poly.pdbx_strand_id
1 'polypeptide(L)'
;MAGQYKLSEAKKKDMIRGLFTTFCCLALFGCSEPSTPDITSSKTSSAINKQSSDIGNRQIATLSTSLIDQMVKESNRLLTETSNAAAKLQSSIDKLTTQPSKESLQEAHQQWSLAHDTYISTRLLRQWLKSLNIIHPVLDVTLSSPELVHTNHNRIDQYPLIPGYLDKVQGYPLSGLIHSEIELTKDSLNQEHLLGDSAYVALGFHALEFMLFGESGNPRIVADFSIENTSKSQNQSAKRRAKYLKLLSKLLKQDIEAFSVSWNRLDGYYPAALATIPEEELRASLRQIAEVELEACRQIQMLIGKQAMHDTKSSIAARISLANRVIETLESTRQN
;
A
#
# COMPACT_ATOMS: atom_id res chain seq x y z
N MET A 1 25.89 27.31 34.33
CA MET A 1 24.92 28.40 34.13
C MET A 1 23.53 27.80 34.21
N ALA A 2 22.82 28.14 35.27
CA ALA A 2 21.46 27.71 35.57
C ALA A 2 20.44 28.57 34.80
N GLY A 3 19.30 27.97 34.45
CA GLY A 3 18.17 28.66 33.84
C GLY A 3 16.92 27.78 33.84
N GLN A 4 16.33 27.61 35.03
CA GLN A 4 14.95 27.11 35.23
C GLN A 4 13.92 28.13 34.73
N TYR A 5 12.77 27.70 34.21
CA TYR A 5 11.43 28.30 34.43
C TYR A 5 10.37 27.31 33.89
N LYS A 6 9.73 26.48 34.74
CA LYS A 6 8.47 26.66 35.51
C LYS A 6 7.17 26.69 34.67
N LEU A 7 6.31 25.72 34.97
CA LEU A 7 4.90 25.59 34.61
C LEU A 7 4.05 26.80 35.03
N SER A 8 2.97 27.06 34.29
CA SER A 8 1.73 27.61 34.87
C SER A 8 0.49 27.08 34.15
N GLU A 9 -0.29 26.28 34.87
CA GLU A 9 -1.73 26.12 34.63
C GLU A 9 -2.49 27.41 34.95
N ALA A 10 -3.74 27.44 34.47
CA ALA A 10 -4.85 28.32 34.84
C ALA A 10 -5.07 29.60 34.01
N LYS A 11 -6.04 29.52 33.10
CA LYS A 11 -7.20 30.42 33.09
C LYS A 11 -8.43 29.71 32.49
N LYS A 12 -9.40 29.44 33.37
CA LYS A 12 -10.75 28.93 33.11
C LYS A 12 -11.72 29.95 33.69
N LYS A 13 -12.73 30.36 32.92
CA LYS A 13 -13.96 31.15 33.23
C LYS A 13 -14.26 32.04 32.01
N ASP A 14 -15.47 32.22 31.48
CA ASP A 14 -16.83 31.81 31.79
C ASP A 14 -17.63 32.04 30.50
N MET A 15 -18.50 31.10 30.09
CA MET A 15 -19.73 31.48 29.38
C MET A 15 -20.82 30.43 29.60
N ILE A 16 -21.76 30.77 30.48
CA ILE A 16 -22.97 30.01 30.82
C ILE A 16 -24.14 30.60 30.02
N ARG A 17 -25.13 29.73 29.77
CA ARG A 17 -26.55 29.93 29.36
C ARG A 17 -26.78 29.44 27.93
N GLY A 18 -27.59 28.44 27.64
CA GLY A 18 -28.59 27.71 28.43
C GLY A 18 -29.77 27.44 27.50
N LEU A 19 -30.22 26.19 27.38
CA LEU A 19 -31.62 25.89 27.11
C LEU A 19 -31.92 24.43 27.50
N PHE A 20 -32.71 24.31 28.56
CA PHE A 20 -33.45 23.12 28.95
C PHE A 20 -34.53 22.84 27.90
N THR A 21 -34.63 21.62 27.39
CA THR A 21 -35.96 21.00 27.22
C THR A 21 -35.87 19.48 27.24
N THR A 22 -36.45 18.91 28.28
CA THR A 22 -36.75 17.50 28.49
C THR A 22 -38.00 17.14 27.69
N PHE A 23 -37.99 16.02 26.97
CA PHE A 23 -39.24 15.34 26.59
C PHE A 23 -39.09 13.83 26.82
N CYS A 24 -39.66 13.39 27.94
CA CYS A 24 -39.99 11.98 28.20
C CYS A 24 -41.33 11.69 27.54
N CYS A 25 -41.40 10.64 26.72
CA CYS A 25 -42.64 9.90 26.50
C CYS A 25 -42.32 8.40 26.46
N LEU A 26 -42.67 7.74 27.56
CA LEU A 26 -42.90 6.30 27.66
C LEU A 26 -44.22 5.97 26.95
N ALA A 27 -44.21 4.95 26.09
CA ALA A 27 -45.40 4.15 25.80
C ALA A 27 -44.97 2.70 25.53
N LEU A 28 -45.42 1.83 26.42
CA LEU A 28 -45.42 0.36 26.36
C LEU A 28 -46.43 -0.12 25.31
N PHE A 29 -46.16 -1.27 24.68
CA PHE A 29 -47.06 -2.34 24.17
C PHE A 29 -46.22 -3.17 23.17
N GLY A 30 -46.11 -4.49 23.20
CA GLY A 30 -46.66 -5.57 24.00
C GLY A 30 -46.05 -6.87 23.43
N CYS A 31 -45.78 -7.85 24.29
CA CYS A 31 -45.28 -9.17 23.92
C CYS A 31 -46.38 -10.03 23.28
N SER A 32 -46.00 -10.87 22.31
CA SER A 32 -46.65 -12.16 22.07
C SER A 32 -45.63 -13.15 21.48
N GLU A 33 -45.36 -14.22 22.21
CA GLU A 33 -44.58 -15.40 21.78
C GLU A 33 -45.50 -16.47 21.10
N PRO A 34 -45.05 -17.71 20.84
CA PRO A 34 -44.77 -18.18 19.48
C PRO A 34 -45.74 -19.29 19.05
N SER A 35 -45.82 -19.55 17.75
CA SER A 35 -46.51 -20.73 17.23
C SER A 35 -45.73 -21.33 16.07
N THR A 36 -45.17 -22.52 16.29
CA THR A 36 -44.81 -23.49 15.26
C THR A 36 -46.05 -24.30 14.88
N PRO A 37 -46.19 -24.67 13.60
CA PRO A 37 -46.06 -26.08 13.27
C PRO A 37 -45.28 -26.36 11.98
N ASP A 38 -44.89 -27.64 11.85
CA ASP A 38 -43.96 -28.26 10.90
C ASP A 38 -44.30 -28.20 9.41
N ILE A 39 -43.20 -28.15 8.62
CA ILE A 39 -42.87 -28.85 7.37
C ILE A 39 -43.96 -28.98 6.29
N THR A 40 -43.75 -28.29 5.16
CA THR A 40 -43.72 -28.90 3.81
C THR A 40 -43.15 -27.94 2.76
N SER A 41 -42.68 -28.53 1.68
CA SER A 41 -41.69 -28.03 0.73
C SER A 41 -42.16 -26.96 -0.26
N SER A 42 -41.15 -26.31 -0.86
CA SER A 42 -41.10 -25.89 -2.28
C SER A 42 -41.52 -24.45 -2.64
N LYS A 43 -40.55 -23.75 -3.26
CA LYS A 43 -40.68 -22.58 -4.16
C LYS A 43 -40.85 -21.18 -3.56
N THR A 44 -39.80 -20.66 -2.92
CA THR A 44 -39.57 -19.20 -2.90
C THR A 44 -38.07 -18.84 -2.81
N SER A 45 -37.28 -19.24 -3.82
CA SER A 45 -35.88 -18.79 -3.95
C SER A 45 -35.51 -18.32 -5.36
N SER A 46 -36.49 -18.12 -6.24
CA SER A 46 -36.24 -17.73 -7.64
C SER A 46 -36.41 -16.24 -7.93
N ALA A 47 -36.71 -15.39 -6.94
CA ALA A 47 -36.97 -13.96 -7.18
C ALA A 47 -35.81 -13.03 -6.78
N ILE A 48 -34.95 -13.39 -5.81
CA ILE A 48 -33.82 -12.55 -5.40
C ILE A 48 -32.56 -12.85 -6.26
N ASN A 49 -32.44 -14.06 -6.80
CA ASN A 49 -31.29 -14.48 -7.61
C ASN A 49 -31.39 -14.10 -9.11
N LYS A 50 -32.49 -13.45 -9.52
CA LYS A 50 -32.69 -13.01 -10.92
C LYS A 50 -32.26 -11.56 -11.16
N GLN A 51 -32.08 -10.76 -10.10
CA GLN A 51 -31.60 -9.38 -10.19
C GLN A 51 -30.07 -9.26 -10.09
N SER A 52 -29.39 -10.17 -9.40
CA SER A 52 -27.92 -10.19 -9.32
C SER A 52 -27.25 -10.89 -10.52
N SER A 53 -27.96 -11.81 -11.19
CA SER A 53 -27.44 -12.52 -12.36
C SER A 53 -27.60 -11.75 -13.67
N ASP A 54 -28.57 -10.83 -13.76
CA ASP A 54 -28.77 -9.98 -14.95
C ASP A 54 -27.81 -8.77 -14.98
N ILE A 55 -27.31 -8.34 -13.80
CA ILE A 55 -26.23 -7.34 -13.69
C ILE A 55 -24.88 -7.97 -14.08
N GLY A 56 -24.59 -9.18 -13.59
CA GLY A 56 -23.36 -9.90 -13.92
C GLY A 56 -23.26 -10.35 -15.39
N ASN A 57 -24.38 -10.74 -16.03
CA ASN A 57 -24.36 -11.15 -17.44
C ASN A 57 -24.46 -9.99 -18.45
N ARG A 58 -24.86 -8.77 -18.04
CA ARG A 58 -24.73 -7.58 -18.89
C ARG A 58 -23.35 -6.92 -18.80
N GLN A 59 -22.56 -7.21 -17.76
CA GLN A 59 -21.33 -6.46 -17.45
C GLN A 59 -20.06 -6.90 -18.20
N ILE A 60 -20.06 -8.04 -18.91
CA ILE A 60 -18.89 -8.54 -19.66
C ILE A 60 -19.06 -8.40 -21.19
N ALA A 61 -20.25 -8.03 -21.68
CA ALA A 61 -20.56 -8.07 -23.11
C ALA A 61 -20.04 -6.88 -23.96
N THR A 62 -19.41 -5.87 -23.35
CA THR A 62 -18.73 -4.80 -24.11
C THR A 62 -17.62 -4.21 -23.25
N LEU A 63 -16.35 -4.53 -23.56
CA LEU A 63 -15.27 -3.57 -23.32
C LEU A 63 -15.63 -2.33 -24.14
N SER A 64 -16.27 -1.38 -23.47
CA SER A 64 -16.62 -0.09 -24.01
C SER A 64 -15.33 0.65 -24.34
N THR A 65 -15.11 0.94 -25.62
CA THR A 65 -13.95 1.67 -26.20
C THR A 65 -12.64 0.88 -26.29
N SER A 66 -11.94 1.01 -27.43
CA SER A 66 -10.62 0.39 -27.68
C SER A 66 -9.54 0.87 -26.72
N LEU A 67 -9.73 2.03 -26.07
CA LEU A 67 -8.77 2.63 -25.14
C LEU A 67 -8.73 1.91 -23.79
N ILE A 68 -9.89 1.62 -23.18
CA ILE A 68 -9.94 0.94 -21.88
C ILE A 68 -9.30 -0.45 -22.00
N ASP A 69 -9.63 -1.22 -23.05
CA ASP A 69 -9.05 -2.55 -23.26
C ASP A 69 -7.51 -2.51 -23.39
N GLN A 70 -6.98 -1.56 -24.15
CA GLN A 70 -5.54 -1.37 -24.30
C GLN A 70 -4.87 -1.03 -22.96
N MET A 71 -5.44 -0.10 -22.20
CA MET A 71 -4.89 0.30 -20.90
C MET A 71 -4.99 -0.81 -19.86
N VAL A 72 -6.08 -1.57 -19.84
CA VAL A 72 -6.24 -2.72 -18.94
C VAL A 72 -5.25 -3.82 -19.30
N LYS A 73 -5.01 -4.09 -20.59
CA LYS A 73 -3.99 -5.04 -21.03
C LYS A 73 -2.59 -4.63 -20.57
N GLU A 74 -2.22 -3.36 -20.76
CA GLU A 74 -0.91 -2.85 -20.32
C GLU A 74 -0.79 -2.85 -18.78
N SER A 75 -1.86 -2.52 -18.07
CA SER A 75 -1.92 -2.57 -16.60
C SER A 75 -1.68 -3.99 -16.09
N ASN A 76 -2.36 -4.99 -16.66
CA ASN A 76 -2.17 -6.39 -16.28
C ASN A 76 -0.74 -6.88 -16.55
N ARG A 77 -0.11 -6.44 -17.65
CA ARG A 77 1.30 -6.77 -17.94
C ARG A 77 2.22 -6.23 -16.84
N LEU A 78 2.13 -4.93 -16.53
CA LEU A 78 2.97 -4.28 -15.53
C LEU A 78 2.74 -4.85 -14.11
N LEU A 79 1.49 -5.13 -13.76
CA LEU A 79 1.14 -5.67 -12.43
C LEU A 79 1.52 -7.13 -12.27
N THR A 80 1.52 -7.92 -13.36
CA THR A 80 2.09 -9.28 -13.38
C THR A 80 3.60 -9.24 -13.16
N GLU A 81 4.31 -8.34 -13.85
CA GLU A 81 5.75 -8.13 -13.64
C GLU A 81 6.06 -7.74 -12.19
N THR A 82 5.29 -6.80 -11.63
CA THR A 82 5.42 -6.35 -10.24
C THR A 82 5.15 -7.47 -9.25
N SER A 83 4.09 -8.25 -9.44
CA SER A 83 3.73 -9.38 -8.57
C SER A 83 4.81 -10.48 -8.59
N ASN A 84 5.36 -10.76 -9.77
CA ASN A 84 6.47 -11.71 -9.92
C ASN A 84 7.75 -11.21 -9.24
N ALA A 85 8.06 -9.92 -9.34
CA ALA A 85 9.21 -9.33 -8.67
C ALA A 85 9.05 -9.36 -7.14
N ALA A 86 7.85 -9.07 -6.61
CA ALA A 86 7.54 -9.18 -5.18
C ALA A 86 7.69 -10.62 -4.66
N ALA A 87 7.28 -11.62 -5.45
CA ALA A 87 7.47 -13.03 -5.09
C ALA A 87 8.96 -13.43 -5.03
N LYS A 88 9.78 -12.91 -5.96
CA LYS A 88 11.24 -13.11 -5.95
C LYS A 88 11.91 -12.42 -4.76
N LEU A 89 11.48 -11.21 -4.41
CA LEU A 89 11.93 -10.51 -3.21
C LEU A 89 11.58 -11.28 -1.93
N GLN A 90 10.36 -11.81 -1.82
CA GLN A 90 10.00 -12.66 -0.67
C GLN A 90 10.91 -13.88 -0.58
N SER A 91 11.17 -14.56 -1.71
CA SER A 91 12.03 -15.74 -1.76
C SER A 91 13.49 -15.43 -1.38
N SER A 92 14.06 -14.31 -1.83
CA SER A 92 15.42 -13.90 -1.46
C SER A 92 15.52 -13.50 0.01
N ILE A 93 14.48 -12.90 0.58
CA ILE A 93 14.40 -12.63 2.02
C ILE A 93 14.32 -13.92 2.83
N ASP A 94 13.54 -14.91 2.39
CA ASP A 94 13.50 -16.22 3.03
C ASP A 94 14.87 -16.89 3.00
N LYS A 95 15.61 -16.79 1.89
CA LYS A 95 16.98 -17.28 1.78
C LYS A 95 17.92 -16.56 2.75
N LEU A 96 17.95 -15.22 2.75
CA LEU A 96 18.79 -14.42 3.65
C LEU A 96 18.54 -14.74 5.12
N THR A 97 17.27 -14.89 5.50
CA THR A 97 16.89 -15.09 6.91
C THR A 97 17.03 -16.54 7.39
N THR A 98 17.21 -17.50 6.48
CA THR A 98 17.45 -18.91 6.83
C THR A 98 18.92 -19.30 6.70
N GLN A 99 19.64 -18.73 5.73
CA GLN A 99 21.06 -18.99 5.46
C GLN A 99 21.78 -17.66 5.20
N PRO A 100 22.05 -16.86 6.26
CA PRO A 100 22.70 -15.56 6.10
C PRO A 100 24.12 -15.71 5.52
N SER A 101 24.32 -15.12 4.35
CA SER A 101 25.62 -15.03 3.66
C SER A 101 25.73 -13.70 2.91
N LYS A 102 26.94 -13.34 2.47
CA LYS A 102 27.16 -12.13 1.65
C LYS A 102 26.34 -12.20 0.36
N GLU A 103 26.31 -13.39 -0.25
CA GLU A 103 25.59 -13.69 -1.48
C GLU A 103 24.07 -13.55 -1.28
N SER A 104 23.52 -14.10 -0.18
CA SER A 104 22.09 -13.97 0.12
C SER A 104 21.66 -12.52 0.42
N LEU A 105 22.52 -11.73 1.05
CA LEU A 105 22.25 -10.32 1.34
C LEU A 105 22.28 -9.49 0.05
N GLN A 106 23.30 -9.71 -0.79
CA GLN A 106 23.39 -9.07 -2.10
C GLN A 106 22.20 -9.43 -3.01
N GLU A 107 21.77 -10.70 -2.99
CA GLU A 107 20.58 -11.14 -3.72
C GLU A 107 19.32 -10.43 -3.20
N ALA A 108 19.16 -10.27 -1.88
CA ALA A 108 18.05 -9.52 -1.30
C ALA A 108 18.07 -8.03 -1.72
N HIS A 109 19.23 -7.38 -1.75
CA HIS A 109 19.37 -6.00 -2.27
C HIS A 109 18.94 -5.88 -3.72
N GLN A 110 19.40 -6.80 -4.57
CA GLN A 110 19.06 -6.82 -5.99
C GLN A 110 17.56 -7.04 -6.23
N GLN A 111 16.97 -8.02 -5.54
CA GLN A 111 15.53 -8.29 -5.68
C GLN A 111 14.68 -7.16 -5.09
N TRP A 112 15.14 -6.46 -4.05
CA TRP A 112 14.44 -5.29 -3.53
C TRP A 112 14.40 -4.18 -4.58
N SER A 113 15.54 -3.86 -5.18
CA SER A 113 15.63 -2.84 -6.23
C SER A 113 14.74 -3.18 -7.43
N LEU A 114 14.73 -4.43 -7.90
CA LEU A 114 13.89 -4.86 -9.02
C LEU A 114 12.39 -4.80 -8.69
N ALA A 115 12.00 -5.22 -7.49
CA ALA A 115 10.61 -5.17 -7.04
C ALA A 115 10.12 -3.73 -6.90
N HIS A 116 10.95 -2.84 -6.34
CA HIS A 116 10.62 -1.42 -6.23
C HIS A 116 10.51 -0.75 -7.61
N ASP A 117 11.49 -0.99 -8.50
CA ASP A 117 11.49 -0.43 -9.86
C ASP A 117 10.24 -0.83 -10.67
N THR A 118 9.83 -2.10 -10.57
CA THR A 118 8.61 -2.59 -11.25
C THR A 118 7.35 -1.95 -10.65
N TYR A 119 7.27 -1.82 -9.32
CA TYR A 119 6.16 -1.13 -8.67
C TYR A 119 6.09 0.36 -9.06
N ILE A 120 7.22 1.06 -9.08
CA ILE A 120 7.32 2.46 -9.48
C ILE A 120 6.96 2.63 -10.97
N SER A 121 7.23 1.63 -11.81
CA SER A 121 6.80 1.64 -13.22
C SER A 121 5.27 1.64 -13.41
N THR A 122 4.48 1.32 -12.38
CA THR A 122 3.01 1.41 -12.41
C THR A 122 2.47 2.77 -11.94
N ARG A 123 3.34 3.76 -11.68
CA ARG A 123 2.96 5.08 -11.13
C ARG A 123 1.95 5.85 -11.99
N LEU A 124 2.05 5.74 -13.31
CA LEU A 124 1.09 6.36 -14.24
C LEU A 124 -0.34 5.86 -13.99
N LEU A 125 -0.51 4.55 -13.75
CA LEU A 125 -1.82 3.94 -13.47
C LEU A 125 -2.46 4.52 -12.21
N ARG A 126 -1.67 4.61 -11.12
CA ARG A 126 -2.14 5.18 -9.85
C ARG A 126 -2.52 6.65 -9.97
N GLN A 127 -1.70 7.43 -10.68
CA GLN A 127 -1.98 8.85 -10.92
C GLN A 127 -3.22 9.04 -11.79
N TRP A 128 -3.42 8.18 -12.77
CA TRP A 128 -4.60 8.22 -13.63
C TRP A 128 -5.89 8.01 -12.82
N LEU A 129 -5.96 6.92 -12.03
CA LEU A 129 -7.09 6.65 -11.14
C LEU A 129 -7.38 7.83 -10.19
N LYS A 130 -6.32 8.40 -9.59
CA LYS A 130 -6.44 9.56 -8.69
C LYS A 130 -7.01 10.78 -9.41
N SER A 131 -6.56 11.06 -10.63
CA SER A 131 -7.03 12.23 -11.40
C SER A 131 -8.51 12.13 -11.80
N LEU A 132 -9.02 10.91 -11.93
CA LEU A 132 -10.43 10.61 -12.19
C LEU A 132 -11.27 10.44 -10.93
N ASN A 133 -10.67 10.65 -9.75
CA ASN A 133 -11.31 10.44 -8.45
C ASN A 133 -11.92 9.03 -8.30
N ILE A 134 -11.28 8.01 -8.90
CA ILE A 134 -11.66 6.60 -8.72
C ILE A 134 -11.08 6.14 -7.38
N ILE A 135 -11.97 5.79 -6.44
CA ILE A 135 -11.60 5.36 -5.10
C ILE A 135 -12.00 3.89 -4.93
N HIS A 136 -11.03 3.00 -4.69
CA HIS A 136 -11.31 1.61 -4.37
C HIS A 136 -11.90 1.52 -2.94
N PRO A 137 -13.04 0.84 -2.73
CA PRO A 137 -13.74 0.81 -1.45
C PRO A 137 -12.96 0.15 -0.31
N VAL A 138 -11.88 -0.57 -0.64
CA VAL A 138 -11.01 -1.28 0.32
C VAL A 138 -9.56 -0.81 0.27
N LEU A 139 -9.03 -0.46 -0.91
CA LEU A 139 -7.59 -0.20 -1.06
C LEU A 139 -7.26 1.28 -0.84
N ASP A 140 -8.23 2.18 -1.05
CA ASP A 140 -8.01 3.62 -0.94
C ASP A 140 -8.66 4.22 0.30
N VAL A 141 -9.06 3.38 1.26
CA VAL A 141 -9.72 3.79 2.50
C VAL A 141 -8.84 3.50 3.72
N THR A 142 -8.87 4.41 4.69
CA THR A 142 -8.32 4.19 6.02
C THR A 142 -9.47 3.88 6.98
N LEU A 143 -9.39 2.75 7.68
CA LEU A 143 -10.37 2.33 8.68
C LEU A 143 -9.70 2.31 10.05
N SER A 144 -10.37 2.84 11.08
CA SER A 144 -9.84 2.84 12.45
C SER A 144 -10.49 1.78 13.35
N SER A 145 -11.52 1.07 12.87
CA SER A 145 -12.28 0.06 13.62
C SER A 145 -12.95 -0.94 12.66
N PRO A 146 -13.02 -2.25 12.99
CA PRO A 146 -12.49 -2.88 14.20
C PRO A 146 -10.96 -3.09 14.18
N GLU A 147 -10.34 -3.09 12.99
CA GLU A 147 -8.88 -3.17 12.79
C GLU A 147 -8.40 -1.89 12.09
N LEU A 148 -7.25 -1.35 12.49
CA LEU A 148 -6.63 -0.24 11.78
C LEU A 148 -6.10 -0.73 10.43
N VAL A 149 -6.61 -0.16 9.35
CA VAL A 149 -6.15 -0.41 7.98
C VAL A 149 -5.78 0.92 7.35
N HIS A 150 -4.60 0.95 6.73
CA HIS A 150 -4.13 2.08 5.94
C HIS A 150 -4.42 1.83 4.46
N THR A 151 -4.47 2.91 3.67
CA THR A 151 -4.54 2.79 2.21
C THR A 151 -3.39 1.90 1.69
N ASN A 152 -3.67 1.16 0.63
CA ASN A 152 -2.71 0.28 -0.04
C ASN A 152 -1.47 1.06 -0.48
N HIS A 153 -1.63 2.31 -0.95
CA HIS A 153 -0.50 3.18 -1.28
C HIS A 153 0.42 3.44 -0.07
N ASN A 154 -0.15 3.82 1.08
CA ASN A 154 0.62 4.06 2.31
C ASN A 154 1.33 2.78 2.78
N ARG A 155 0.64 1.64 2.71
CA ARG A 155 1.21 0.34 3.11
C ARG A 155 2.38 -0.10 2.22
N ILE A 156 2.36 0.24 0.94
CA ILE A 156 3.37 -0.23 -0.02
C ILE A 156 4.60 0.69 -0.07
N ASP A 157 4.44 2.01 -0.14
CA ASP A 157 5.53 2.90 -0.58
C ASP A 157 5.59 4.24 0.18
N GLN A 158 5.13 4.27 1.44
CA GLN A 158 5.20 5.49 2.25
C GLN A 158 6.66 5.92 2.53
N TYR A 159 6.92 7.22 2.32
CA TYR A 159 8.22 7.89 2.51
C TYR A 159 8.01 9.40 2.83
N PRO A 160 8.89 10.09 3.57
CA PRO A 160 10.12 9.61 4.25
C PRO A 160 9.84 8.76 5.49
N LEU A 161 10.87 8.07 6.00
CA LEU A 161 10.82 7.33 7.26
C LEU A 161 11.89 7.79 8.25
N ILE A 162 11.67 7.52 9.53
CA ILE A 162 12.66 7.69 10.60
C ILE A 162 13.37 6.34 10.86
N PRO A 163 14.65 6.17 10.49
CA PRO A 163 15.33 4.87 10.58
C PRO A 163 15.37 4.29 12.00
N GLY A 164 15.59 5.15 13.00
CA GLY A 164 15.63 4.77 14.42
C GLY A 164 14.31 4.23 14.97
N TYR A 165 13.19 4.44 14.27
CA TYR A 165 11.91 3.84 14.62
C TYR A 165 11.89 2.33 14.35
N LEU A 166 12.66 1.87 13.37
CA LEU A 166 12.71 0.47 12.98
C LEU A 166 13.78 -0.31 13.71
N ASP A 167 15.01 0.19 13.73
CA ASP A 167 16.16 -0.54 14.25
C ASP A 167 17.30 0.41 14.64
N LYS A 168 18.46 -0.17 14.98
CA LYS A 168 19.70 0.52 15.32
C LYS A 168 20.10 1.58 14.29
N VAL A 169 20.53 2.71 14.80
CA VAL A 169 21.17 3.81 14.06
C VAL A 169 22.41 4.29 14.82
N GLN A 170 23.22 5.15 14.21
CA GLN A 170 24.43 5.71 14.79
C GLN A 170 24.09 6.42 16.09
N GLY A 171 24.78 6.05 17.18
CA GLY A 171 24.53 6.57 18.52
C GLY A 171 23.37 5.89 19.28
N TYR A 172 22.50 5.14 18.60
CA TYR A 172 21.35 4.46 19.22
C TYR A 172 21.30 2.97 18.81
N PRO A 173 22.16 2.11 19.37
CA PRO A 173 22.30 0.71 18.94
C PRO A 173 21.13 -0.20 19.34
N LEU A 174 20.27 0.25 20.26
CA LEU A 174 19.13 -0.50 20.81
C LEU A 174 17.79 0.18 20.52
N SER A 175 17.69 0.94 19.42
CA SER A 175 16.47 1.64 19.04
C SER A 175 15.49 0.78 18.24
N GLY A 176 14.25 1.27 18.18
CA GLY A 176 13.23 0.86 17.23
C GLY A 176 12.53 -0.45 17.53
N LEU A 177 11.62 -0.84 16.64
CA LEU A 177 10.80 -2.03 16.73
C LEU A 177 11.63 -3.30 16.96
N ILE A 178 12.85 -3.39 16.43
CA ILE A 178 13.75 -4.54 16.65
C ILE A 178 14.18 -4.71 18.11
N HIS A 179 14.18 -3.67 18.92
CA HIS A 179 14.59 -3.71 20.33
C HIS A 179 13.44 -3.40 21.30
N SER A 180 12.19 -3.49 20.83
CA SER A 180 10.97 -3.29 21.63
C SER A 180 10.31 -4.61 22.04
N GLU A 181 9.40 -4.53 23.01
CA GLU A 181 8.56 -5.64 23.47
C GLU A 181 7.31 -5.88 22.60
N ILE A 182 7.01 -4.97 21.65
CA ILE A 182 5.85 -5.08 20.77
C ILE A 182 5.93 -6.40 20.00
N GLU A 183 4.86 -7.18 19.93
CA GLU A 183 4.90 -8.40 19.12
C GLU A 183 4.93 -8.02 17.62
N LEU A 184 5.74 -8.69 16.80
CA LEU A 184 5.71 -8.48 15.35
C LEU A 184 4.59 -9.34 14.72
N THR A 185 3.46 -8.70 14.41
CA THR A 185 2.27 -9.27 13.77
C THR A 185 1.76 -8.30 12.71
N LYS A 186 0.83 -8.74 11.84
CA LYS A 186 0.20 -7.82 10.87
C LYS A 186 -0.46 -6.63 11.59
N ASP A 187 -1.22 -6.92 12.65
CA ASP A 187 -2.05 -5.94 13.33
C ASP A 187 -1.20 -4.92 14.09
N SER A 188 -0.16 -5.38 14.80
CA SER A 188 0.76 -4.47 15.48
C SER A 188 1.56 -3.62 14.50
N LEU A 189 2.01 -4.17 13.36
CA LEU A 189 2.67 -3.34 12.34
C LEU A 189 1.73 -2.32 11.70
N ASN A 190 0.45 -2.65 11.53
CA ASN A 190 -0.56 -1.67 11.13
C ASN A 190 -0.73 -0.55 12.17
N GLN A 191 -0.73 -0.90 13.46
CA GLN A 191 -0.81 0.07 14.56
C GLN A 191 0.41 0.98 14.62
N GLU A 192 1.61 0.44 14.43
CA GLU A 192 2.86 1.19 14.46
C GLU A 192 3.07 2.02 13.18
N HIS A 193 2.51 1.60 12.04
CA HIS A 193 2.63 2.33 10.79
C HIS A 193 1.82 3.64 10.84
N LEU A 194 2.51 4.77 10.63
CA LEU A 194 1.96 6.13 10.67
C LEU A 194 1.37 6.52 12.03
N LEU A 195 1.86 5.91 13.11
CA LEU A 195 1.38 6.17 14.46
C LEU A 195 1.78 7.58 14.91
N GLY A 196 0.86 8.53 14.83
CA GLY A 196 1.08 9.91 15.29
C GLY A 196 1.97 10.76 14.38
N ASP A 197 2.77 10.14 13.50
CA ASP A 197 3.58 10.82 12.48
C ASP A 197 3.67 9.99 11.19
N SER A 198 3.53 10.64 10.03
CA SER A 198 3.69 10.01 8.71
C SER A 198 5.07 9.39 8.47
N ALA A 199 6.09 9.82 9.22
CA ALA A 199 7.44 9.29 9.13
C ALA A 199 7.66 8.01 9.98
N TYR A 200 6.68 7.59 10.78
CA TYR A 200 6.72 6.33 11.53
C TYR A 200 6.32 5.16 10.62
N VAL A 201 7.15 4.91 9.61
CA VAL A 201 6.88 3.92 8.55
C VAL A 201 7.30 2.53 9.02
N ALA A 202 6.33 1.68 9.36
CA ALA A 202 6.54 0.28 9.77
C ALA A 202 6.19 -0.80 8.71
N LEU A 203 5.90 -0.40 7.47
CA LEU A 203 5.44 -1.29 6.39
C LEU A 203 6.05 -0.85 5.05
N GLY A 204 5.97 -1.71 4.05
CA GLY A 204 6.28 -1.36 2.66
C GLY A 204 7.75 -1.42 2.26
N PHE A 205 8.03 -0.91 1.06
CA PHE A 205 9.34 -0.94 0.41
C PHE A 205 10.40 -0.23 1.22
N HIS A 206 10.14 0.96 1.74
CA HIS A 206 11.15 1.74 2.46
C HIS A 206 11.48 1.18 3.85
N ALA A 207 10.51 0.57 4.53
CA ALA A 207 10.80 -0.21 5.74
C ALA A 207 11.72 -1.40 5.42
N LEU A 208 11.43 -2.16 4.35
CA LEU A 208 12.30 -3.24 3.87
C LEU A 208 13.69 -2.74 3.48
N GLU A 209 13.77 -1.59 2.80
CA GLU A 209 15.02 -0.94 2.39
C GLU A 209 15.91 -0.71 3.60
N PHE A 210 15.43 0.03 4.60
CA PHE A 210 16.24 0.30 5.79
C PHE A 210 16.67 -0.99 6.52
N MET A 211 15.78 -1.98 6.60
CA MET A 211 16.12 -3.26 7.22
C MET A 211 17.21 -4.02 6.45
N LEU A 212 17.24 -3.95 5.12
CA LEU A 212 18.22 -4.63 4.28
C LEU A 212 19.53 -3.86 4.10
N PHE A 213 19.48 -2.53 3.99
CA PHE A 213 20.63 -1.68 3.65
C PHE A 213 21.25 -1.01 4.88
N GLY A 214 20.47 -0.72 5.92
CA GLY A 214 20.89 0.11 7.05
C GLY A 214 20.98 1.59 6.66
N GLU A 215 21.70 2.38 7.45
CA GLU A 215 22.02 3.78 7.13
C GLU A 215 23.41 3.89 6.51
N SER A 216 23.70 4.98 5.81
CA SER A 216 25.00 5.15 5.12
C SER A 216 26.21 5.06 6.06
N GLY A 217 26.09 5.50 7.32
CA GLY A 217 27.16 5.44 8.33
C GLY A 217 27.24 4.11 9.10
N ASN A 218 26.24 3.24 8.96
CA ASN A 218 26.13 1.95 9.65
C ASN A 218 25.38 0.96 8.75
N PRO A 219 26.01 0.52 7.65
CA PRO A 219 25.38 -0.35 6.68
C PRO A 219 25.09 -1.71 7.30
N ARG A 220 24.02 -2.34 6.82
CA ARG A 220 23.65 -3.68 7.24
C ARG A 220 24.68 -4.69 6.77
N ILE A 221 25.09 -5.58 7.67
CA ILE A 221 26.03 -6.67 7.38
C ILE A 221 25.40 -8.03 7.67
N VAL A 222 25.98 -9.10 7.12
CA VAL A 222 25.50 -10.49 7.30
C VAL A 222 25.37 -10.87 8.78
N ALA A 223 26.29 -10.40 9.62
CA ALA A 223 26.27 -10.66 11.07
C ALA A 223 25.01 -10.11 11.77
N ASP A 224 24.29 -9.14 11.17
CA ASP A 224 23.04 -8.64 11.73
C ASP A 224 21.87 -9.62 11.60
N PHE A 225 22.02 -10.66 10.76
CA PHE A 225 21.03 -11.71 10.52
C PHE A 225 21.49 -13.08 11.02
N SER A 226 22.76 -13.23 11.39
CA SER A 226 23.32 -14.49 11.90
C SER A 226 23.20 -14.60 13.41
N ILE A 227 22.98 -15.84 13.88
CA ILE A 227 23.03 -16.19 15.31
C ILE A 227 24.32 -16.93 15.69
N GLU A 228 25.20 -17.19 14.73
CA GLU A 228 26.44 -17.91 14.96
C GLU A 228 27.47 -17.02 15.65
N ASN A 229 28.07 -17.50 16.73
CA ASN A 229 29.13 -16.82 17.48
C ASN A 229 28.76 -15.42 18.00
N THR A 230 27.48 -15.16 18.29
CA THR A 230 27.03 -13.87 18.85
C THR A 230 26.49 -14.01 20.28
N SER A 231 26.48 -12.89 21.01
CA SER A 231 25.90 -12.81 22.35
C SER A 231 24.37 -13.07 22.36
N LYS A 232 23.80 -13.36 23.53
CA LYS A 232 22.35 -13.62 23.67
C LYS A 232 21.48 -12.45 23.15
N SER A 233 21.86 -11.21 23.43
CA SER A 233 21.13 -10.03 22.95
C SER A 233 21.24 -9.88 21.43
N GLN A 234 22.43 -10.07 20.86
CA GLN A 234 22.64 -10.07 19.41
C GLN A 234 21.81 -11.16 18.72
N ASN A 235 21.75 -12.36 19.30
CA ASN A 235 20.91 -13.45 18.84
C ASN A 235 19.42 -13.08 18.82
N GLN A 236 18.94 -12.35 19.83
CA GLN A 236 17.55 -11.90 19.89
C GLN A 236 17.24 -10.87 18.80
N SER A 237 18.09 -9.85 18.64
CA SER A 237 17.90 -8.84 17.59
C SER A 237 17.98 -9.46 16.19
N ALA A 238 18.91 -10.39 15.94
CA ALA A 238 19.02 -11.09 14.65
C ALA A 238 17.76 -11.91 14.33
N LYS A 239 17.26 -12.69 15.29
CA LYS A 239 15.99 -13.44 15.14
C LYS A 239 14.80 -12.51 14.89
N ARG A 240 14.75 -11.38 15.59
CA ARG A 240 13.67 -10.40 15.45
C ARG A 240 13.72 -9.67 14.11
N ARG A 241 14.91 -9.31 13.60
CA ARG A 241 15.09 -8.81 12.22
C ARG A 241 14.63 -9.80 11.19
N ALA A 242 15.00 -11.07 11.33
CA ALA A 242 14.56 -12.14 10.43
C ALA A 242 13.02 -12.28 10.44
N LYS A 243 12.40 -12.29 11.62
CA LYS A 243 10.93 -12.29 11.75
C LYS A 243 10.30 -11.08 11.06
N TYR A 244 10.86 -9.88 11.27
CA TYR A 244 10.32 -8.66 10.70
C TYR A 244 10.44 -8.63 9.17
N LEU A 245 11.59 -8.96 8.60
CA LEU A 245 11.81 -9.02 7.15
C LEU A 245 10.84 -9.98 6.45
N LYS A 246 10.65 -11.20 7.01
CA LYS A 246 9.69 -12.16 6.48
C LYS A 246 8.26 -11.64 6.51
N LEU A 247 7.89 -10.96 7.58
CA LEU A 247 6.56 -10.39 7.72
C LEU A 247 6.35 -9.23 6.74
N LEU A 248 7.31 -8.31 6.63
CA LEU A 248 7.26 -7.19 5.69
C LEU A 248 7.14 -7.67 4.23
N SER A 249 7.96 -8.63 3.81
CA SER A 249 7.94 -9.13 2.42
C SER A 249 6.64 -9.85 2.09
N LYS A 250 6.08 -10.60 3.05
CA LYS A 250 4.77 -11.23 2.93
C LYS A 250 3.66 -10.19 2.77
N LEU A 251 3.61 -9.19 3.64
CA LEU A 251 2.57 -8.16 3.61
C LEU A 251 2.67 -7.32 2.32
N LEU A 252 3.88 -6.91 1.93
CA LEU A 252 4.13 -6.19 0.68
C LEU A 252 3.63 -6.99 -0.54
N LYS A 253 3.93 -8.29 -0.61
CA LYS A 253 3.43 -9.15 -1.69
C LYS A 253 1.90 -9.19 -1.71
N GLN A 254 1.26 -9.35 -0.55
CA GLN A 254 -0.21 -9.37 -0.44
C GLN A 254 -0.82 -8.03 -0.87
N ASP A 255 -0.22 -6.92 -0.49
CA ASP A 255 -0.68 -5.58 -0.87
C ASP A 255 -0.55 -5.34 -2.39
N ILE A 256 0.53 -5.80 -3.02
CA ILE A 256 0.73 -5.76 -4.48
C ILE A 256 -0.26 -6.68 -5.21
N GLU A 257 -0.49 -7.89 -4.70
CA GLU A 257 -1.45 -8.84 -5.25
C GLU A 257 -2.88 -8.29 -5.20
N ALA A 258 -3.27 -7.64 -4.09
CA ALA A 258 -4.58 -7.00 -3.97
C ALA A 258 -4.77 -5.88 -5.00
N PHE A 259 -3.72 -5.07 -5.23
CA PHE A 259 -3.74 -4.06 -6.29
C PHE A 259 -3.84 -4.70 -7.69
N SER A 260 -3.07 -5.76 -7.95
CA SER A 260 -3.09 -6.51 -9.21
C SER A 260 -4.48 -7.10 -9.52
N VAL A 261 -5.10 -7.76 -8.53
CA VAL A 261 -6.45 -8.35 -8.67
C VAL A 261 -7.50 -7.28 -8.99
N SER A 262 -7.37 -6.09 -8.43
CA SER A 262 -8.30 -4.97 -8.68
C SER A 262 -8.25 -4.46 -10.13
N TRP A 263 -7.21 -4.83 -10.89
CA TRP A 263 -7.04 -4.55 -12.33
C TRP A 263 -7.38 -5.73 -13.25
N ASN A 264 -7.92 -6.84 -12.70
CA ASN A 264 -8.34 -7.98 -13.50
C ASN A 264 -9.30 -7.54 -14.61
N ARG A 265 -9.02 -7.95 -15.84
CA ARG A 265 -9.76 -7.54 -17.03
C ARG A 265 -11.26 -7.90 -17.00
N LEU A 266 -11.63 -9.02 -16.37
CA LEU A 266 -13.00 -9.53 -16.44
C LEU A 266 -13.89 -9.02 -15.30
N ASP A 267 -13.36 -8.95 -14.09
CA ASP A 267 -14.11 -8.70 -12.86
C ASP A 267 -13.40 -7.74 -11.88
N GLY A 268 -12.31 -7.08 -12.32
CA GLY A 268 -11.59 -6.10 -11.52
C GLY A 268 -12.39 -4.81 -11.32
N TYR A 269 -12.20 -4.19 -10.15
CA TYR A 269 -12.87 -2.94 -9.80
C TYR A 269 -12.49 -1.78 -10.74
N TYR A 270 -11.20 -1.59 -11.03
CA TYR A 270 -10.75 -0.43 -11.81
C TYR A 270 -11.24 -0.44 -13.25
N PRO A 271 -11.17 -1.56 -14.01
CA PRO A 271 -11.78 -1.63 -15.33
C PRO A 271 -13.28 -1.30 -15.32
N ALA A 272 -14.03 -1.80 -14.35
CA ALA A 272 -15.45 -1.51 -14.21
C ALA A 272 -15.72 -0.03 -13.89
N ALA A 273 -14.94 0.58 -13.00
CA ALA A 273 -15.05 2.00 -12.67
C ALA A 273 -14.71 2.88 -13.88
N LEU A 274 -13.63 2.58 -14.61
CA LEU A 274 -13.22 3.30 -15.82
C LEU A 274 -14.30 3.25 -16.90
N ALA A 275 -15.00 2.13 -17.06
CA ALA A 275 -16.08 1.98 -18.04
C ALA A 275 -17.30 2.88 -17.76
N THR A 276 -17.40 3.48 -16.57
CA THR A 276 -18.47 4.43 -16.23
C THR A 276 -18.14 5.88 -16.63
N ILE A 277 -16.90 6.15 -17.04
CA ILE A 277 -16.41 7.50 -17.35
C ILE A 277 -16.45 7.73 -18.87
N PRO A 278 -16.91 8.90 -19.35
CA PRO A 278 -16.89 9.23 -20.77
C PRO A 278 -15.48 9.13 -21.38
N GLU A 279 -15.37 8.60 -22.60
CA GLU A 279 -14.07 8.37 -23.25
C GLU A 279 -13.23 9.65 -23.40
N GLU A 280 -13.87 10.78 -23.70
CA GLU A 280 -13.18 12.08 -23.81
C GLU A 280 -12.51 12.51 -22.49
N GLU A 281 -13.15 12.23 -21.36
CA GLU A 281 -12.60 12.51 -20.03
C GLU A 281 -11.43 11.57 -19.72
N LEU A 282 -11.57 10.27 -20.03
CA LEU A 282 -10.48 9.30 -19.91
C LEU A 282 -9.26 9.70 -20.73
N ARG A 283 -9.46 10.10 -21.99
CA ARG A 283 -8.40 10.53 -22.91
C ARG A 283 -7.70 11.79 -22.43
N ALA A 284 -8.47 12.81 -22.01
CA ALA A 284 -7.92 14.06 -21.51
C ALA A 284 -7.07 13.84 -20.26
N SER A 285 -7.59 13.06 -19.31
CA SER A 285 -6.89 12.68 -18.08
C SER A 285 -5.62 11.87 -18.35
N LEU A 286 -5.67 10.84 -19.21
CA LEU A 286 -4.48 10.06 -19.59
C LEU A 286 -3.40 10.92 -20.23
N ARG A 287 -3.77 11.82 -21.15
CA ARG A 287 -2.81 12.73 -21.80
C ARG A 287 -2.12 13.60 -20.77
N GLN A 288 -2.89 14.24 -19.89
CA GLN A 288 -2.36 15.09 -18.83
C GLN A 288 -1.39 14.33 -17.93
N ILE A 289 -1.76 13.14 -17.45
CA ILE A 289 -0.90 12.35 -16.56
C ILE A 289 0.35 11.83 -17.28
N ALA A 290 0.26 11.44 -18.56
CA ALA A 290 1.43 11.04 -19.33
C ALA A 290 2.43 12.20 -19.51
N GLU A 291 1.95 13.41 -19.80
CA GLU A 291 2.80 14.61 -19.92
C GLU A 291 3.47 14.98 -18.58
N VAL A 292 2.71 14.94 -17.48
CA VAL A 292 3.24 15.14 -16.12
C VAL A 292 4.28 14.07 -15.77
N GLU A 293 4.04 12.82 -16.15
CA GLU A 293 4.96 11.70 -15.92
C GLU A 293 6.29 11.90 -16.64
N LEU A 294 6.26 12.34 -17.91
CA LEU A 294 7.45 12.65 -18.69
C LEU A 294 8.25 13.80 -18.08
N GLU A 295 7.58 14.87 -17.65
CA GLU A 295 8.24 16.01 -17.04
C GLU A 295 8.88 15.64 -15.69
N ALA A 296 8.17 14.89 -14.86
CA ALA A 296 8.71 14.36 -13.62
C ALA A 296 9.96 13.49 -13.88
N CYS A 297 9.92 12.61 -14.89
CA CYS A 297 11.07 11.79 -15.26
C CYS A 297 12.27 12.64 -15.71
N ARG A 298 12.06 13.72 -16.46
CA ARG A 298 13.13 14.65 -16.87
C ARG A 298 13.77 15.34 -15.66
N GLN A 299 12.95 15.83 -14.73
CA GLN A 299 13.43 16.48 -13.50
C GLN A 299 14.26 15.54 -12.66
N ILE A 300 13.75 14.33 -12.46
CA ILE A 300 14.45 13.23 -11.81
C ILE A 300 15.80 12.97 -12.50
N GLN A 301 15.84 12.83 -13.83
CA GLN A 301 17.10 12.61 -14.57
C GLN A 301 18.16 13.69 -14.34
N MET A 302 17.76 14.97 -14.19
CA MET A 302 18.68 16.08 -13.89
C MET A 302 19.26 16.03 -12.47
N LEU A 303 18.59 15.33 -11.56
CA LEU A 303 18.96 15.20 -10.14
C LEU A 303 19.69 13.89 -9.82
N ILE A 304 19.67 12.89 -10.73
CA ILE A 304 20.40 11.63 -10.56
C ILE A 304 21.86 11.91 -10.20
N GLY A 305 22.31 11.39 -9.06
CA GLY A 305 23.67 11.56 -8.55
C GLY A 305 23.90 12.78 -7.65
N LYS A 306 22.91 13.66 -7.48
CA LYS A 306 22.95 14.80 -6.54
C LYS A 306 22.10 14.59 -5.28
N GLN A 307 21.10 13.71 -5.33
CA GLN A 307 20.23 13.35 -4.21
C GLN A 307 20.04 11.83 -4.15
N ALA A 308 19.80 11.30 -2.95
CA ALA A 308 19.34 9.92 -2.77
C ALA A 308 17.92 9.83 -3.31
N MET A 309 17.79 9.51 -4.59
CA MET A 309 16.52 9.23 -5.23
C MET A 309 16.32 7.73 -5.31
N HIS A 310 15.15 7.27 -4.88
CA HIS A 310 14.75 5.87 -4.93
C HIS A 310 14.34 5.41 -6.35
N ASP A 311 14.44 6.30 -7.34
CA ASP A 311 14.27 5.99 -8.77
C ASP A 311 15.60 5.55 -9.40
N THR A 312 15.63 4.37 -10.00
CA THR A 312 16.78 3.92 -10.80
C THR A 312 16.68 4.43 -12.24
N LYS A 313 17.82 4.42 -12.96
CA LYS A 313 17.80 4.70 -14.41
C LYS A 313 16.83 3.80 -15.17
N SER A 314 16.66 2.54 -14.72
CA SER A 314 15.78 1.58 -15.37
C SER A 314 14.31 1.89 -15.14
N SER A 315 13.88 2.21 -13.91
CA SER A 315 12.49 2.57 -13.64
C SER A 315 12.09 3.86 -14.35
N ILE A 316 13.00 4.84 -14.41
CA ILE A 316 12.77 6.07 -15.18
C ILE A 316 12.57 5.78 -16.67
N ALA A 317 13.43 4.95 -17.26
CA ALA A 317 13.30 4.58 -18.67
C ALA A 317 11.97 3.85 -18.95
N ALA A 318 11.56 2.93 -18.06
CA ALA A 318 10.29 2.23 -18.17
C ALA A 318 9.08 3.18 -18.09
N ARG A 319 9.13 4.15 -17.18
CA ARG A 319 8.08 5.18 -16.99
C ARG A 319 7.96 6.11 -18.19
N ILE A 320 9.08 6.60 -18.74
CA ILE A 320 9.11 7.39 -19.98
C ILE A 320 8.53 6.57 -21.14
N SER A 321 8.96 5.31 -21.27
CA SER A 321 8.51 4.43 -22.34
C SER A 321 7.00 4.18 -22.29
N LEU A 322 6.43 3.97 -21.10
CA LEU A 322 4.99 3.84 -20.90
C LEU A 322 4.24 5.12 -21.27
N ALA A 323 4.70 6.29 -20.78
CA ALA A 323 4.06 7.56 -21.05
C ALA A 323 4.02 7.90 -22.55
N ASN A 324 5.12 7.66 -23.26
CA ASN A 324 5.17 7.85 -24.73
C ASN A 324 4.19 6.93 -25.46
N ARG A 325 4.14 5.63 -25.11
CA ARG A 325 3.16 4.70 -25.70
C ARG A 325 1.72 5.15 -25.49
N VAL A 326 1.39 5.65 -24.29
CA VAL A 326 0.05 6.19 -24.00
C VAL A 326 -0.26 7.36 -24.93
N ILE A 327 0.66 8.31 -25.11
CA ILE A 327 0.46 9.46 -26.00
C ILE A 327 0.26 9.00 -27.46
N GLU A 328 1.08 8.07 -27.94
CA GLU A 328 0.97 7.49 -29.30
C GLU A 328 -0.39 6.80 -29.51
N THR A 329 -0.87 6.03 -28.53
CA THR A 329 -2.21 5.41 -28.57
C THR A 329 -3.32 6.47 -28.65
N LEU A 330 -3.21 7.56 -27.88
CA LEU A 330 -4.19 8.64 -27.91
C LEU A 330 -4.19 9.42 -29.23
N GLU A 331 -3.07 9.51 -29.92
CA GLU A 331 -2.94 10.24 -31.21
C GLU A 331 -3.40 9.41 -32.41
N SER A 332 -3.04 8.13 -32.45
CA SER A 332 -3.45 7.21 -33.53
C SER A 332 -4.97 7.00 -33.59
N THR A 333 -5.66 7.07 -32.44
CA THR A 333 -7.11 6.90 -32.37
C THR A 333 -7.90 8.17 -32.74
N ARG A 334 -7.22 9.32 -32.96
CA ARG A 334 -7.86 10.59 -33.40
C ARG A 334 -7.98 10.70 -34.92
N GLN A 335 -7.29 9.85 -35.68
CA GLN A 335 -7.22 9.88 -37.14
C GLN A 335 -8.22 8.93 -37.85
N ASN A 336 -8.98 8.14 -37.09
CA ASN A 336 -10.01 7.21 -37.58
C ASN A 336 -11.40 7.65 -37.11
#